data_AF-A0A832XT93-F1
#
_entry.id   AF-A0A832XT93-F1
#
_cell.length_a   1.000
_cell.length_b   1.000
_cell.length_c   1.000
_cell.angle_alpha   90.00
_cell.angle_beta   90.00
_cell.angle_gamma   90.00
#
_symmetry.space_group_name_H-M   'P 1'
#
loop_
_entity.id
_entity.type
_entity.pdbx_description
1 polymer ?
#
loop_
_entity_poly.entity_id
_entity_poly.type
_entity_poly.pdbx_seq_one_letter_code
_entity_poly.pdbx_strand_id
1 'polypeptide(L)'
;MQNGYISARHPTPIGPVAGSDIVLERGEMGAERVREIVRNYLSERPRNTAEIAVWLNRHDDEAKGADVAALLESDSSIVRIGTVRRSGMTGSAPPLSEWATEKWVRHHERAKPDKK
;
A
#
# COMPACT_ATOMS: atom_id res chain seq x y z
N MET A 1 -22.75 11.33 -69.83
CA MET A 1 -21.68 12.04 -69.09
C MET A 1 -21.59 11.42 -67.70
N GLN A 2 -20.50 10.71 -67.39
CA GLN A 2 -20.29 10.04 -66.11
C GLN A 2 -19.49 10.98 -65.20
N ASN A 3 -20.09 11.45 -64.10
CA ASN A 3 -19.36 12.18 -63.06
C ASN A 3 -18.86 11.16 -62.03
N GLY A 4 -17.56 10.88 -62.08
CA GLY A 4 -16.84 10.19 -61.02
C GLY A 4 -16.58 11.13 -59.85
N TYR A 5 -16.98 10.71 -58.65
CA TYR A 5 -16.45 11.26 -57.41
C TYR A 5 -15.88 10.12 -56.56
N ILE A 6 -14.57 10.21 -56.36
CA ILE A 6 -13.74 9.24 -55.65
C ILE A 6 -13.67 9.68 -54.19
N SER A 7 -14.20 8.85 -53.30
CA SER A 7 -13.77 8.54 -51.92
C SER A 7 -13.25 9.66 -50.99
N ALA A 8 -14.00 9.95 -49.92
CA ALA A 8 -13.39 10.35 -48.65
C ALA A 8 -13.10 9.09 -47.82
N ARG A 9 -11.90 8.51 -47.99
CA ARG A 9 -11.40 7.54 -47.00
C ARG A 9 -11.13 8.33 -45.73
N HIS A 10 -11.90 8.10 -44.68
CA HIS A 10 -11.45 8.44 -43.33
C HIS A 10 -10.09 7.75 -43.14
N PRO A 11 -9.01 8.48 -42.82
CA PRO A 11 -7.76 7.82 -42.49
C PRO A 11 -7.98 6.99 -41.23
N THR A 12 -7.80 5.68 -41.34
CA THR A 12 -7.63 4.81 -40.18
C THR A 12 -6.32 5.23 -39.50
N PRO A 13 -6.32 5.62 -38.22
CA PRO A 13 -5.07 5.82 -37.50
C PRO A 13 -4.37 4.47 -37.39
N ILE A 14 -3.29 4.29 -38.15
CA ILE A 14 -2.35 3.18 -37.96
C ILE A 14 -1.24 3.73 -37.07
N GLY A 15 -1.40 3.50 -35.77
CA GLY A 15 -0.44 3.85 -34.72
C GLY A 15 -0.98 3.37 -33.38
N PRO A 16 -0.13 3.00 -32.42
CA PRO A 16 -0.61 2.63 -31.10
C PRO A 16 -1.33 3.83 -30.50
N VAL A 17 -2.56 3.63 -30.05
CA VAL A 17 -3.29 4.59 -29.23
C VAL A 17 -2.50 4.76 -27.93
N ALA A 18 -1.58 5.73 -27.92
CA ALA A 18 -0.95 6.23 -26.72
C ALA A 18 -2.03 6.93 -25.88
N GLY A 19 -2.77 6.13 -25.13
CA GLY A 19 -3.89 6.57 -24.30
C GLY A 19 -4.15 5.61 -23.15
N SER A 20 -3.13 4.85 -22.72
CA SER A 20 -3.21 3.93 -21.57
C SER A 20 -2.41 4.41 -20.35
N ASP A 21 -1.66 5.51 -20.46
CA ASP A 21 -0.74 5.93 -19.39
C ASP A 21 -1.37 6.87 -18.34
N ILE A 22 -2.61 7.33 -18.51
CA ILE A 22 -3.18 8.38 -17.63
C ILE A 22 -3.90 7.78 -16.40
N VAL A 23 -4.18 6.46 -16.37
CA VAL A 23 -4.97 5.85 -15.28
C VAL A 23 -4.11 5.18 -14.20
N LEU A 24 -2.86 4.81 -14.51
CA LEU A 24 -1.98 4.12 -13.54
C LEU A 24 -1.29 5.09 -12.57
N GLU A 25 -0.96 6.30 -12.99
CA GLU A 25 -0.24 7.27 -12.15
C GLU A 25 -1.06 7.74 -10.94
N ARG A 26 -2.39 7.81 -11.06
CA ARG A 26 -3.27 8.28 -9.98
C ARG A 26 -3.39 7.27 -8.84
N GLY A 27 -3.30 5.98 -9.15
CA GLY A 27 -3.34 4.90 -8.15
C GLY A 27 -2.03 4.74 -7.40
N GLU A 28 -0.89 4.85 -8.11
CA GLU A 28 0.44 4.73 -7.51
C GLU A 28 0.79 5.91 -6.59
N MET A 29 0.46 7.15 -6.98
CA MET A 29 0.65 8.33 -6.12
C MET A 29 -0.17 8.25 -4.83
N GLY A 30 -1.40 7.74 -4.90
CA GLY A 30 -2.23 7.50 -3.71
C GLY A 30 -1.63 6.44 -2.80
N ALA A 31 -1.18 5.32 -3.37
CA ALA A 31 -0.56 4.23 -2.60
C ALA A 31 0.72 4.68 -1.87
N GLU A 32 1.59 5.45 -2.53
CA GLU A 32 2.83 5.92 -1.90
C GLU A 32 2.56 6.94 -0.79
N ARG A 33 1.58 7.83 -0.97
CA ARG A 33 1.15 8.76 0.08
C ARG A 33 0.65 8.00 1.32
N VAL A 34 -0.16 6.95 1.12
CA VAL A 34 -0.64 6.10 2.22
C VAL A 34 0.51 5.37 2.90
N ARG A 35 1.50 4.87 2.14
CA ARG A 35 2.71 4.25 2.72
C ARG A 35 3.50 5.24 3.57
N GLU A 36 3.71 6.47 3.11
CA GLU A 36 4.41 7.50 3.88
C GLU A 36 3.72 7.80 5.21
N ILE A 37 2.40 7.96 5.15
CA ILE A 37 1.50 8.09 6.29
C ILE A 37 1.76 6.93 7.28
N VAL A 38 1.73 5.67 6.84
CA VAL A 38 1.98 4.51 7.72
C VAL A 38 3.42 4.45 8.25
N ARG A 39 4.44 4.74 7.43
CA ARG A 39 5.85 4.79 7.83
C ARG A 39 6.06 5.77 8.98
N ASN A 40 5.44 6.95 8.90
CA ASN A 40 5.50 7.95 9.96
C ASN A 40 4.84 7.44 11.25
N TYR A 41 3.67 6.80 11.16
CA TYR A 41 2.98 6.22 12.31
C TYR A 41 3.78 5.11 13.01
N LEU A 42 4.49 4.28 12.23
CA LEU A 42 5.32 3.18 12.73
C LEU A 42 6.72 3.63 13.23
N SER A 43 7.09 4.89 13.03
CA SER A 43 8.41 5.41 13.42
C SER A 43 8.60 5.50 14.94
N GLU A 44 7.52 5.69 15.69
CA GLU A 44 7.56 5.84 17.15
C GLU A 44 7.69 4.49 17.87
N ARG A 45 6.83 3.53 17.52
CA ARG A 45 6.83 2.16 18.06
C ARG A 45 6.01 1.22 17.17
N PRO A 46 6.21 -0.10 17.27
CA PRO A 46 5.46 -1.08 16.48
C PRO A 46 3.95 -0.99 16.73
N ARG A 47 3.17 -1.38 15.72
CA ARG A 47 1.70 -1.41 15.78
C ARG A 47 1.17 -2.68 15.15
N ASN A 48 0.01 -3.14 15.63
CA ASN A 48 -0.68 -4.25 15.01
C ASN A 48 -1.55 -3.79 13.82
N THR A 49 -1.91 -4.73 12.93
CA THR A 49 -2.72 -4.45 11.73
C THR A 49 -4.03 -3.70 12.04
N ALA A 50 -4.69 -3.98 13.18
CA ALA A 50 -5.94 -3.31 13.53
C ALA A 50 -5.72 -1.85 13.95
N GLU A 51 -4.65 -1.55 14.70
CA GLU A 51 -4.28 -0.18 15.04
C GLU A 51 -3.98 0.66 13.78
N ILE A 52 -3.27 0.06 12.82
CA ILE A 52 -2.93 0.72 11.55
C ILE A 52 -4.20 0.98 10.73
N ALA A 53 -5.10 0.00 10.61
CA ALA A 53 -6.37 0.18 9.91
C ALA A 53 -7.23 1.30 10.52
N VAL A 54 -7.34 1.34 11.84
CA VAL A 54 -8.07 2.40 12.54
C VAL A 54 -7.43 3.77 12.31
N TRP A 55 -6.09 3.83 12.32
CA TRP A 55 -5.38 5.08 12.12
C TRP A 55 -5.52 5.59 10.68
N LEU A 56 -5.39 4.70 9.68
CA LEU A 56 -5.61 5.01 8.26
C LEU A 56 -7.02 5.53 7.99
N ASN A 57 -8.05 4.85 8.50
CA ASN A 57 -9.45 5.26 8.34
C ASN A 57 -9.77 6.67 8.89
N ARG A 58 -8.91 7.22 9.75
CA ARG A 58 -9.03 8.58 10.31
C ARG A 58 -8.25 9.64 9.55
N HIS A 59 -7.19 9.26 8.84
CA HIS A 59 -6.26 10.20 8.20
C HIS A 59 -6.39 10.24 6.69
N ASP A 60 -6.96 9.20 6.09
CA ASP A 60 -7.03 9.07 4.65
C ASP A 60 -8.31 8.36 4.19
N ASP A 61 -9.13 9.07 3.42
CA ASP A 61 -10.35 8.52 2.85
C ASP A 61 -10.08 7.52 1.71
N GLU A 62 -8.95 7.64 1.02
CA GLU A 62 -8.54 6.72 -0.06
C GLU A 62 -8.00 5.39 0.52
N ALA A 63 -7.53 5.39 1.76
CA ALA A 63 -7.11 4.18 2.46
C ALA A 63 -8.28 3.34 3.01
N LYS A 64 -9.51 3.85 2.94
CA LYS A 64 -10.70 3.15 3.45
C LYS A 64 -10.96 1.88 2.64
N GLY A 65 -10.99 0.74 3.33
CA GLY A 65 -11.22 -0.56 2.71
C GLY A 65 -9.99 -1.16 2.01
N ALA A 66 -8.82 -0.52 2.11
CA ALA A 66 -7.58 -1.10 1.63
C ALA A 66 -7.20 -2.36 2.43
N ASP A 67 -6.64 -3.35 1.75
CA ASP A 67 -5.97 -4.47 2.42
C ASP A 67 -4.67 -3.97 3.05
N VAL A 68 -4.75 -3.63 4.33
CA VAL A 68 -3.62 -3.11 5.10
C VAL A 68 -2.45 -4.09 5.10
N ALA A 69 -2.70 -5.40 5.12
CA ALA A 69 -1.60 -6.36 5.11
C ALA A 69 -0.86 -6.32 3.76
N ALA A 70 -1.59 -6.37 2.64
CA ALA A 70 -1.00 -6.29 1.31
C ALA A 70 -0.25 -4.96 1.08
N LEU A 71 -0.81 -3.85 1.56
CA LEU A 71 -0.17 -2.54 1.51
C LEU A 71 1.19 -2.58 2.25
N LEU A 72 1.21 -3.09 3.48
CA LEU A 72 2.42 -3.17 4.29
C LEU A 72 3.45 -4.13 3.71
N GLU A 73 3.02 -5.27 3.17
CA GLU A 73 3.90 -6.24 2.50
C GLU A 73 4.53 -5.69 1.22
N SER A 74 3.90 -4.70 0.58
CA SER A 74 4.44 -4.04 -0.61
C SER A 74 5.51 -2.98 -0.32
N ASP A 75 5.68 -2.56 0.94
CA ASP A 75 6.66 -1.56 1.36
C ASP A 75 7.87 -2.25 2.02
N SER A 76 9.00 -2.28 1.31
CA SER A 76 10.24 -2.94 1.77
C SER A 76 10.85 -2.31 3.02
N SER A 77 10.46 -1.09 3.39
CA SER A 77 10.93 -0.42 4.60
C SER A 77 10.10 -0.77 5.84
N ILE A 78 8.99 -1.50 5.67
CA ILE A 78 8.13 -1.98 6.75
C ILE A 78 8.28 -3.50 6.87
N VAL A 79 8.46 -3.97 8.10
CA VAL A 79 8.69 -5.38 8.39
C VAL A 79 7.67 -5.90 9.39
N ARG A 80 7.21 -7.14 9.17
CA ARG A 80 6.41 -7.88 10.16
C ARG A 80 7.36 -8.38 11.25
N ILE A 81 7.15 -7.93 12.48
CA ILE A 81 8.01 -8.26 13.63
C ILE A 81 7.42 -9.33 14.54
N GLY A 82 6.13 -9.66 14.38
CA GLY A 82 5.47 -10.63 15.24
C GLY A 82 3.97 -10.72 15.03
N THR A 83 3.30 -11.33 16.00
CA THR A 83 1.84 -11.36 16.07
C THR A 83 1.38 -11.12 17.50
N VAL A 84 0.27 -10.39 17.67
CA VAL A 84 -0.35 -10.08 18.95
C VAL A 84 -1.71 -10.77 19.02
N ARG A 85 -1.94 -11.50 20.12
CA ARG A 85 -3.24 -12.06 20.47
C ARG A 85 -3.95 -11.09 21.40
N ARG A 86 -5.22 -10.78 21.13
CA ARG A 86 -6.09 -10.18 22.15
C ARG A 86 -6.34 -11.25 23.21
N SER A 87 -5.94 -10.99 24.45
CA SER A 87 -5.75 -11.98 25.51
C SER A 87 -7.04 -12.67 26.01
N GLY A 88 -6.85 -13.85 26.61
CA GLY A 88 -7.65 -14.34 27.75
C GLY A 88 -8.61 -15.50 27.49
N MET A 89 -9.38 -15.46 26.39
CA MET A 89 -10.27 -16.55 26.02
C MET A 89 -9.72 -17.25 24.79
N THR A 90 -9.98 -18.55 24.69
CA THR A 90 -9.90 -19.40 23.48
C THR A 90 -10.84 -18.90 22.37
N GLY A 91 -10.87 -17.59 22.12
CA GLY A 91 -11.57 -16.98 21.01
C GLY A 91 -10.88 -17.40 19.72
N SER A 92 -11.65 -18.02 18.83
CA SER A 92 -11.26 -18.50 17.50
C SER A 92 -10.72 -17.41 16.53
N ALA A 93 -10.48 -16.19 17.00
CA ALA A 93 -10.01 -15.10 16.17
C ALA A 93 -8.52 -15.29 15.85
N PRO A 94 -8.12 -15.17 14.57
CA PRO A 94 -6.71 -15.19 14.18
C PRO A 94 -5.90 -14.11 14.91
N PRO A 95 -4.62 -14.37 15.21
CA PRO A 95 -3.74 -13.36 15.79
C PRO A 95 -3.52 -12.20 14.81
N LEU A 96 -3.30 -10.99 15.33
CA LEU A 96 -3.03 -9.81 14.51
C LEU A 96 -1.53 -9.69 14.25
N SER A 97 -1.12 -9.45 13.01
CA SER A 97 0.28 -9.17 12.69
C SER A 97 0.73 -7.85 13.34
N GLU A 98 1.99 -7.82 13.78
CA GLU A 98 2.65 -6.64 14.33
C GLU A 98 3.76 -6.17 13.37
N TRP A 99 3.83 -4.86 13.18
CA TRP A 99 4.63 -4.22 12.14
C TRP A 99 5.47 -3.09 12.72
N ALA A 100 6.65 -2.89 12.15
CA ALA A 100 7.55 -1.78 12.48
C ALA A 100 8.33 -1.33 11.24
N THR A 101 8.89 -0.12 11.27
CA THR A 101 9.86 0.28 10.25
C THR A 101 11.19 -0.46 10.46
N GLU A 102 11.90 -0.75 9.37
CA GLU A 102 13.25 -1.34 9.41
C GLU A 102 14.21 -0.48 10.24
N LYS A 103 14.06 0.86 10.17
CA LYS A 103 14.80 1.81 11.00
C LYS A 103 14.51 1.62 12.49
N TRP A 104 13.25 1.46 12.88
CA TRP A 104 12.88 1.22 14.27
C TRP A 104 13.48 -0.10 14.78
N VAL A 105 13.39 -1.16 13.99
CA VAL A 105 13.96 -2.48 14.33
C VAL A 105 15.47 -2.38 14.54
N ARG A 106 16.21 -1.83 13.58
CA ARG A 106 17.67 -1.68 13.71
C ARG A 106 18.09 -0.86 14.93
N HIS A 107 17.34 0.19 15.26
CA HIS A 107 17.61 1.01 16.45
C HIS A 107 17.41 0.22 17.75
N HIS A 108 16.35 -0.59 17.83
CA HIS A 108 15.96 -1.29 19.07
C HIS A 108 16.59 -2.68 19.21
N GLU A 109 17.05 -3.30 18.12
CA GLU A 109 17.88 -4.50 18.17
C GLU A 109 19.26 -4.20 18.75
N ARG A 110 19.86 -3.07 18.38
CA ARG A 110 21.14 -2.60 18.95
C ARG A 110 21.07 -2.31 20.45
N ALA A 111 19.86 -2.09 20.99
CA ALA A 111 19.63 -1.84 22.40
C ALA A 111 19.40 -3.13 23.22
N LYS A 112 19.27 -4.30 22.57
CA LYS A 112 19.21 -5.56 23.31
C LYS A 112 20.65 -5.92 23.71
N PRO A 113 20.95 -6.13 25.01
CA PRO A 113 22.24 -6.66 25.39
C PRO A 113 22.41 -8.02 24.71
N ASP A 114 23.56 -8.25 24.08
CA ASP A 114 23.92 -9.55 23.54
C ASP A 114 23.62 -10.61 24.59
N LYS A 115 22.70 -11.53 24.27
CA LYS A 115 22.52 -12.72 25.09
C LYS A 115 23.77 -13.57 24.88
N LYS A 116 24.76 -13.38 25.76
CA LYS A 116 25.85 -14.33 25.99
C LYS A 116 25.31 -15.65 26.51
#